data_AF-A0A0F0IEH2-F1
#
_entry.id   AF-A0A0F0IEH2-F1
#
_cell.length_a   1.000
_cell.length_b   1.000
_cell.length_c   1.000
_cell.angle_alpha   90.00
_cell.angle_beta   90.00
_cell.angle_gamma   90.00
#
_symmetry.space_group_name_H-M   'P 1'
#
loop_
_entity.id
_entity.type
_entity.pdbx_description
1 polymer ?
#
loop_
_entity_poly.entity_id
_entity_poly.type
_entity_poly.pdbx_seq_one_letter_code
_entity_poly.pdbx_strand_id
1 'polypeptide(L)'
;MNGLEQWAERKRLVLVRFFFWRPGAEAEKTLDGLFVFSEQWEESIRSDWRGPLQFRLSRKDIRATLNTLLHNEELYEKYRLCFFIDGHDECLETCEEDYHDMVNLLLGWVNVAPLDLKLCVSSGNYEIFRTAFEDEKRLQLHELTRHDIENFVIHRLKGFEICSYADSAA
;
A
#
# COMPACT_ATOMS: atom_id res chain seq x y z
N MET A 1 -16.77 -1.94 -15.20
CA MET A 1 -15.84 -0.80 -15.30
C MET A 1 -15.24 -0.61 -13.92
N ASN A 2 -13.92 -0.67 -13.79
CA ASN A 2 -13.23 -0.63 -12.48
C ASN A 2 -13.46 0.74 -11.82
N GLY A 3 -13.71 0.78 -10.50
CA GLY A 3 -13.95 2.05 -9.78
C GLY A 3 -12.78 3.03 -9.89
N LEU A 4 -11.54 2.52 -10.01
CA LEU A 4 -10.37 3.37 -10.26
C LEU A 4 -10.28 3.91 -11.69
N GLU A 5 -10.77 3.17 -12.68
CA GLU A 5 -10.83 3.67 -14.07
C GLU A 5 -11.89 4.78 -14.19
N GLN A 6 -13.03 4.61 -13.51
CA GLN A 6 -14.04 5.66 -13.42
C GLN A 6 -13.48 6.89 -12.71
N TRP A 7 -12.74 6.69 -11.60
CA TRP A 7 -12.03 7.77 -10.94
C TRP A 7 -10.91 8.35 -11.80
N ALA A 8 -10.32 7.65 -12.77
CA ALA A 8 -9.29 8.23 -13.63
C ALA A 8 -9.87 9.23 -14.65
N GLU A 9 -11.13 9.02 -15.04
CA GLU A 9 -11.85 9.81 -16.04
C GLU A 9 -11.04 9.94 -17.35
N ARG A 10 -10.55 11.15 -17.64
CA ARG A 10 -9.76 11.48 -18.84
C ARG A 10 -8.25 11.46 -18.58
N LYS A 11 -7.84 11.39 -17.32
CA LYS A 11 -6.44 11.31 -16.92
C LYS A 11 -5.96 9.86 -17.01
N ARG A 12 -4.67 9.69 -17.23
CA ARG A 12 -4.05 8.35 -17.25
C ARG A 12 -3.89 7.84 -15.83
N LEU A 13 -4.41 6.65 -15.56
CA LEU A 13 -4.24 6.00 -14.27
C LEU A 13 -2.86 5.35 -14.16
N VAL A 14 -2.12 5.68 -13.11
CA VAL A 14 -0.88 5.00 -12.71
C VAL A 14 -1.15 4.24 -11.44
N LEU A 15 -0.89 2.93 -11.46
CA LEU A 15 -0.99 2.08 -10.29
C LEU A 15 0.42 1.75 -9.81
N VAL A 16 0.67 2.04 -8.53
CA VAL A 16 1.91 1.68 -7.86
C VAL A 16 1.58 0.62 -6.81
N ARG A 17 2.37 -0.44 -6.78
CA ARG A 17 2.21 -1.55 -5.85
C ARG A 17 3.53 -1.81 -5.16
N PHE A 18 3.49 -1.86 -3.85
CA PHE A 18 4.62 -2.19 -3.01
C PHE A 18 4.14 -3.02 -1.82
N PHE A 19 5.01 -3.87 -1.30
CA PHE A 19 4.73 -4.61 -0.08
C PHE A 19 5.97 -4.56 0.80
N PHE A 20 5.77 -4.31 2.08
CA PHE A 20 6.82 -4.47 3.08
C PHE A 20 6.86 -5.94 3.51
N TRP A 21 8.06 -6.48 3.63
CA TRP A 21 8.30 -7.83 4.13
C TRP A 21 9.52 -7.87 5.04
N ARG A 22 9.31 -8.06 6.35
CA ARG A 22 10.36 -7.96 7.36
C ARG A 22 11.48 -9.01 7.22
N PRO A 23 11.17 -10.31 6.97
CA PRO A 23 12.17 -11.31 6.56
C PRO A 23 12.89 -11.06 5.23
N GLY A 24 12.44 -10.10 4.42
CA GLY A 24 12.94 -9.83 3.09
C GLY A 24 14.30 -9.13 3.05
N ALA A 25 14.70 -8.74 1.84
CA ALA A 25 15.88 -7.92 1.60
C ALA A 25 15.72 -6.50 2.18
N GLU A 26 16.80 -5.73 2.27
CA GLU A 26 16.77 -4.37 2.84
C GLU A 26 15.73 -3.46 2.15
N ALA A 27 15.60 -3.56 0.83
CA ALA A 27 14.61 -2.81 0.06
C ALA A 27 13.17 -3.33 0.20
N GLU A 28 12.94 -4.48 0.81
CA GLU A 28 11.58 -4.97 1.07
C GLU A 28 11.11 -4.59 2.47
N LYS A 29 12.00 -4.14 3.36
CA LYS A 29 11.65 -3.82 4.75
C LYS A 29 11.93 -2.37 5.15
N THR A 30 12.35 -1.52 4.24
CA THR A 30 12.67 -0.10 4.53
C THR A 30 11.88 0.84 3.63
N LEU A 31 11.69 2.09 4.10
CA LEU A 31 11.09 3.16 3.30
C LEU A 31 11.87 3.43 2.01
N ASP A 32 13.20 3.34 2.06
CA ASP A 32 14.05 3.41 0.87
C ASP A 32 13.65 2.40 -0.20
N GLY A 33 13.19 1.22 0.23
CA GLY A 33 12.57 0.21 -0.61
C GLY A 33 11.37 0.71 -1.43
N LEU A 34 10.42 1.36 -0.76
CA LEU A 34 9.24 1.97 -1.41
C LEU A 34 9.66 2.97 -2.48
N PHE A 35 10.72 3.74 -2.22
CA PHE A 35 11.30 4.68 -3.18
C PHE A 35 12.03 3.99 -4.33
N VAL A 36 12.81 2.95 -4.08
CA VAL A 36 13.56 2.21 -5.12
C VAL A 36 12.63 1.48 -6.08
N PHE A 37 11.59 0.80 -5.59
CA PHE A 37 10.59 0.17 -6.47
C PHE A 37 9.74 1.18 -7.23
N SER A 38 9.72 2.42 -6.75
CA SER A 38 9.22 3.52 -7.53
C SER A 38 10.06 3.73 -8.81
N GLU A 39 11.37 3.48 -8.87
CA GLU A 39 12.14 3.64 -10.11
C GLU A 39 11.56 2.85 -11.34
N GLN A 40 10.81 1.76 -11.11
CA GLN A 40 10.07 1.04 -12.15
C GLN A 40 8.85 1.81 -12.73
N TRP A 41 8.30 2.79 -12.00
CA TRP A 41 7.27 3.70 -12.51
C TRP A 41 7.83 4.61 -13.60
N GLU A 42 9.12 4.97 -13.55
CA GLU A 42 9.71 5.78 -14.61
C GLU A 42 9.65 5.07 -15.95
N GLU A 43 9.85 3.75 -16.03
CA GLU A 43 9.82 3.03 -17.31
C GLU A 43 8.40 2.93 -17.90
N SER A 44 7.40 2.70 -17.05
CA SER A 44 5.99 2.68 -17.46
C SER A 44 5.48 4.05 -17.88
N ILE A 45 5.92 5.11 -17.17
CA ILE A 45 5.69 6.49 -17.58
C ILE A 45 6.43 6.74 -18.90
N ARG A 46 7.76 6.57 -18.98
CA ARG A 46 8.65 6.81 -20.14
C ARG A 46 8.18 6.18 -21.45
N SER A 47 7.49 5.03 -21.42
CA SER A 47 7.02 4.35 -22.64
C SER A 47 6.14 5.22 -23.56
N ASP A 48 5.52 6.28 -23.03
CA ASP A 48 4.78 7.30 -23.81
C ASP A 48 5.41 8.71 -23.83
N TRP A 49 6.45 8.98 -23.05
CA TRP A 49 7.10 10.30 -23.04
C TRP A 49 8.34 10.32 -23.92
N ARG A 50 8.15 10.52 -25.23
CA ARG A 50 9.23 10.91 -26.14
C ARG A 50 9.57 12.41 -26.01
N GLY A 51 9.95 12.83 -24.80
CA GLY A 51 10.47 14.17 -24.50
C GLY A 51 11.57 14.08 -23.45
N PRO A 52 12.60 14.95 -23.47
CA PRO A 52 13.83 14.72 -22.71
C PRO A 52 13.69 15.20 -21.26
N LEU A 53 12.99 14.44 -20.42
CA LEU A 53 13.26 14.48 -18.98
C LEU A 53 14.29 13.39 -18.66
N GLN A 54 15.57 13.75 -18.77
CA GLN A 54 16.68 12.91 -18.31
C GLN A 54 16.76 12.95 -16.78
N PHE A 55 15.89 12.22 -16.09
CA PHE A 55 16.19 11.82 -14.71
C PHE A 55 16.94 10.49 -14.76
N ARG A 56 18.27 10.55 -14.78
CA ARG A 56 19.09 9.41 -14.34
C ARG A 56 19.03 9.43 -12.82
N LEU A 57 18.09 8.70 -12.24
CA LEU A 57 18.01 8.53 -10.80
C LEU A 57 19.31 7.89 -10.32
N SER A 58 20.11 8.66 -9.60
CA SER A 58 21.18 8.12 -8.77
C SER A 58 20.51 7.48 -7.55
N ARG A 59 20.89 6.24 -7.22
CA ARG A 59 20.42 5.52 -6.02
C ARG A 59 20.48 6.34 -4.72
N LYS A 60 21.31 7.39 -4.66
CA LYS A 60 21.45 8.24 -3.48
C LYS A 60 20.33 9.26 -3.25
N ASP A 61 19.51 9.59 -4.25
CA ASP A 61 18.53 10.70 -4.14
C ASP A 61 17.11 10.32 -4.60
N ILE A 62 16.76 9.04 -4.58
CA ILE A 62 15.45 8.56 -5.10
C ILE A 62 14.29 9.12 -4.27
N ARG A 63 14.43 9.17 -2.94
CA ARG A 63 13.43 9.78 -2.04
C ARG A 63 13.17 11.24 -2.36
N ALA A 64 14.24 12.04 -2.48
CA ALA A 64 14.13 13.46 -2.80
C ALA A 64 13.47 13.65 -4.17
N THR A 65 13.86 12.83 -5.15
CA THR A 65 13.33 12.93 -6.51
C THR A 65 11.85 12.55 -6.59
N LEU A 66 11.44 11.45 -5.95
CA LEU A 66 10.03 11.07 -5.89
C LEU A 66 9.20 12.15 -5.19
N ASN A 67 9.71 12.69 -4.08
CA ASN A 67 9.04 13.80 -3.40
C ASN A 67 8.90 15.01 -4.34
N THR A 68 9.96 15.44 -5.03
CA THR A 68 9.87 16.54 -6.00
C THR A 68 8.86 16.26 -7.11
N LEU A 69 8.82 15.03 -7.64
CA LEU A 69 7.85 14.65 -8.65
C LEU A 69 6.41 14.73 -8.13
N LEU A 70 6.14 14.16 -6.95
CA LEU A 70 4.79 14.16 -6.36
C LEU A 70 4.31 15.57 -6.00
N HIS A 71 5.22 16.53 -5.85
CA HIS A 71 4.90 17.95 -5.64
C HIS A 71 4.80 18.75 -6.95
N ASN A 72 4.99 18.13 -8.12
CA ASN A 72 4.83 18.80 -9.40
C ASN A 72 3.35 18.78 -9.84
N GLU A 73 2.70 19.94 -9.84
CA GLU A 73 1.30 20.07 -10.26
C GLU A 73 1.05 19.63 -11.72
N GLU A 74 2.03 19.83 -12.62
CA GLU A 74 1.91 19.44 -14.04
C GLU A 74 1.77 17.93 -14.22
N LEU A 75 2.26 17.13 -13.24
CA LEU A 75 2.07 15.68 -13.23
C LEU A 75 0.57 15.36 -13.21
N TYR A 76 -0.19 16.03 -12.33
CA TYR A 76 -1.58 15.72 -12.09
C TYR A 76 -2.51 16.25 -13.17
N GLU A 77 -2.07 17.13 -14.07
CA GLU A 77 -2.86 17.51 -15.25
C GLU A 77 -3.14 16.30 -16.15
N LYS A 78 -2.19 15.37 -16.22
CA LYS A 78 -2.22 14.22 -17.13
C LYS A 78 -2.48 12.89 -16.44
N TYR A 79 -2.15 12.78 -15.14
CA TYR A 79 -2.15 11.51 -14.42
C TYR A 79 -2.98 11.56 -13.14
N ARG A 80 -3.57 10.41 -12.80
CA ARG A 80 -4.04 10.10 -11.45
C ARG A 80 -3.25 8.91 -10.93
N LEU A 81 -2.72 9.01 -9.71
CA LEU A 81 -1.87 8.00 -9.10
C LEU A 81 -2.60 7.27 -7.99
N CYS A 82 -2.51 5.94 -7.97
CA CYS A 82 -3.02 5.13 -6.88
C CYS A 82 -1.94 4.18 -6.36
N PHE A 83 -1.57 4.36 -5.10
CA PHE A 83 -0.60 3.54 -4.40
C PHE A 83 -1.31 2.46 -3.59
N PHE A 84 -0.84 1.22 -3.74
CA PHE A 84 -1.19 0.09 -2.89
C PHE A 84 0.06 -0.34 -2.15
N ILE A 85 0.05 -0.20 -0.83
CA ILE A 85 1.18 -0.51 0.04
C ILE A 85 0.72 -1.56 1.05
N ASP A 86 1.27 -2.76 0.95
CA ASP A 86 0.94 -3.87 1.83
C ASP A 86 1.94 -3.98 3.00
N GLY A 87 1.49 -4.39 4.18
CA GLY A 87 2.35 -4.72 5.32
C GLY A 87 3.03 -3.52 5.98
N HIS A 88 2.38 -2.37 6.12
CA HIS A 88 3.01 -1.15 6.67
C HIS A 88 3.69 -1.36 8.05
N ASP A 89 3.17 -2.28 8.86
CA ASP A 89 3.74 -2.70 10.15
C ASP A 89 4.97 -3.62 10.05
N GLU A 90 5.28 -4.12 8.85
CA GLU A 90 6.50 -4.88 8.56
C GLU A 90 7.69 -4.00 8.22
N CYS A 91 7.47 -2.71 7.96
CA CYS A 91 8.56 -1.75 7.79
C CYS A 91 9.44 -1.71 9.04
N LEU A 92 10.74 -1.71 8.83
CA LEU A 92 11.75 -1.63 9.87
C LEU A 92 11.85 -0.18 10.35
N GLU A 93 11.54 0.04 11.63
CA GLU A 93 11.86 1.30 12.30
C GLU A 93 13.38 1.42 12.46
N THR A 94 13.89 2.63 12.25
CA THR A 94 15.29 2.96 12.47
C THR A 94 15.41 3.99 13.59
N CYS A 95 16.63 4.33 13.99
CA CYS A 95 16.84 5.42 14.94
C CYS A 95 16.43 6.79 14.38
N GLU A 96 16.26 6.90 13.06
CA GLU A 96 15.98 8.16 12.35
C GLU A 96 14.53 8.26 11.87
N GLU A 97 13.85 7.13 11.68
CA GLU A 97 12.49 7.07 11.14
C GLU A 97 11.68 5.96 11.81
N ASP A 98 10.52 6.33 12.35
CA ASP A 98 9.56 5.43 12.98
C ASP A 98 8.24 5.32 12.18
N TYR A 99 7.27 4.57 12.72
CA TYR A 99 5.96 4.45 12.07
C TYR A 99 5.20 5.79 11.94
N HIS A 100 5.44 6.75 12.84
CA HIS A 100 4.79 8.06 12.80
C HIS A 100 5.33 8.90 11.63
N ASP A 101 6.66 8.91 11.44
CA ASP A 101 7.31 9.57 10.31
C ASP A 101 6.79 9.01 8.98
N MET A 102 6.69 7.69 8.88
CA MET A 102 6.18 7.01 7.70
C MET A 102 4.71 7.39 7.40
N VAL A 103 3.85 7.36 8.42
CA VAL A 103 2.44 7.78 8.27
C VAL A 103 2.35 9.23 7.82
N ASN A 104 3.10 10.13 8.46
CA ASN A 104 3.10 11.56 8.14
C ASN A 104 3.57 11.82 6.71
N LEU A 105 4.58 11.07 6.25
CA LEU A 105 5.05 11.12 4.87
C LEU A 105 3.94 10.76 3.87
N LEU A 106 3.26 9.63 4.08
CA LEU A 106 2.18 9.17 3.20
C LEU A 106 0.98 10.12 3.20
N LEU A 107 0.59 10.62 4.37
CA LEU A 107 -0.44 11.66 4.48
C LEU A 107 -0.02 12.94 3.77
N GLY A 108 1.26 13.32 3.88
CA GLY A 108 1.86 14.43 3.14
C GLY A 108 1.64 14.30 1.63
N TRP A 109 1.88 13.11 1.06
CA TRP A 109 1.67 12.88 -0.37
C TRP A 109 0.21 13.05 -0.79
N VAL A 110 -0.73 12.52 -0.01
CA VAL A 110 -2.17 12.65 -0.31
C VAL A 110 -2.61 14.11 -0.21
N ASN A 111 -2.08 14.86 0.76
CA ASN A 111 -2.43 16.27 0.96
C ASN A 111 -1.94 17.19 -0.17
N VAL A 112 -0.88 16.80 -0.87
CA VAL A 112 -0.37 17.55 -2.04
C VAL A 112 -1.35 17.48 -3.22
N ALA A 113 -1.99 16.33 -3.44
CA ALA A 113 -2.89 16.13 -4.57
C ALA A 113 -4.15 15.32 -4.19
N PRO A 114 -5.03 15.84 -3.34
CA PRO A 114 -6.13 15.06 -2.73
C PRO A 114 -7.17 14.56 -3.73
N LEU A 115 -7.26 15.15 -4.93
CA LEU A 115 -8.18 14.73 -5.98
C LEU A 115 -7.57 13.72 -6.97
N ASP A 116 -6.25 13.66 -7.03
CA ASP A 116 -5.52 12.96 -8.09
C ASP A 116 -4.52 11.92 -7.57
N LEU A 117 -4.28 11.88 -6.26
CA LEU A 117 -3.49 10.85 -5.58
C LEU A 117 -4.35 10.11 -4.57
N LYS A 118 -4.39 8.78 -4.70
CA LYS A 118 -5.00 7.87 -3.73
C LYS A 118 -3.98 6.91 -3.17
N LEU A 119 -4.18 6.55 -1.91
CA LEU A 119 -3.33 5.62 -1.20
C LEU A 119 -4.18 4.61 -0.46
N CYS A 120 -3.87 3.34 -0.65
CA CYS A 120 -4.47 2.21 0.04
C CYS A 120 -3.35 1.47 0.75
N VAL A 121 -3.30 1.60 2.07
CA VAL A 121 -2.34 0.91 2.94
C VAL A 121 -3.02 -0.21 3.70
N SER A 122 -2.33 -1.33 3.86
CA SER A 122 -2.69 -2.36 4.84
C SER A 122 -1.68 -2.32 5.99
N SER A 123 -2.14 -2.68 7.19
CA SER A 123 -1.27 -2.81 8.36
C SER A 123 -1.91 -3.76 9.38
N GLY A 124 -1.10 -4.27 10.30
CA GLY A 124 -1.55 -4.85 11.56
C GLY A 124 -2.34 -3.85 12.43
N ASN A 125 -3.01 -4.36 13.46
CA ASN A 125 -3.88 -3.56 14.33
C ASN A 125 -3.09 -2.80 15.42
N TYR A 126 -2.04 -2.08 15.02
CA TYR A 126 -1.27 -1.22 15.92
C TYR A 126 -1.97 0.13 16.12
N GLU A 127 -1.88 0.69 17.32
CA GLU A 127 -2.58 1.92 17.69
C GLU A 127 -2.23 3.10 16.76
N ILE A 128 -0.95 3.21 16.38
CA ILE A 128 -0.45 4.27 15.50
C ILE A 128 -1.21 4.32 14.16
N PHE A 129 -1.45 3.17 13.51
CA PHE A 129 -2.18 3.12 12.25
C PHE A 129 -3.69 3.30 12.45
N ARG A 130 -4.19 2.89 13.62
CA ARG A 130 -5.62 3.03 13.95
C ARG A 130 -6.01 4.49 14.22
N THR A 131 -5.10 5.28 14.78
CA THR A 131 -5.34 6.70 15.11
C THR A 131 -4.90 7.66 14.01
N ALA A 132 -4.00 7.23 13.12
CA ALA A 132 -3.50 8.02 12.00
C ALA A 132 -4.56 8.40 10.95
N PHE A 133 -5.58 7.57 10.76
CA PHE A 133 -6.59 7.75 9.70
C PHE A 133 -7.99 7.86 10.32
N GLU A 134 -8.90 8.59 9.67
CA GLU A 134 -10.32 8.68 10.05
C GLU A 134 -11.01 7.30 9.98
N ASP A 135 -11.99 7.07 10.85
CA ASP A 135 -12.71 5.78 10.95
C ASP A 135 -13.37 5.38 9.63
N GLU A 136 -13.93 6.35 8.91
CA GLU A 136 -14.60 6.17 7.62
C GLU A 136 -13.64 5.79 6.49
N LYS A 137 -12.34 6.03 6.68
CA LYS A 137 -11.27 5.72 5.71
C LYS A 137 -10.56 4.41 6.04
N ARG A 138 -10.99 3.68 7.08
CA ARG A 138 -10.39 2.39 7.49
C ARG A 138 -11.30 1.21 7.19
N LEU A 139 -10.72 0.15 6.64
CA LEU A 139 -11.39 -1.13 6.44
C LEU A 139 -10.85 -2.15 7.45
N GLN A 140 -11.64 -2.46 8.47
CA GLN A 140 -11.29 -3.49 9.44
C GLN A 140 -11.75 -4.85 8.92
N LEU A 141 -10.85 -5.57 8.25
CA LEU A 141 -11.19 -6.83 7.56
C LEU A 141 -11.87 -7.85 8.49
N HIS A 142 -11.44 -7.96 9.74
CA HIS A 142 -12.03 -8.90 10.70
C HIS A 142 -13.47 -8.55 11.10
N GLU A 143 -13.85 -7.27 11.06
CA GLU A 143 -15.25 -6.85 11.26
C GLU A 143 -16.08 -7.13 10.02
N LEU A 144 -15.54 -6.82 8.83
CA LEU A 144 -16.25 -7.01 7.56
C LEU A 144 -16.46 -8.49 7.21
N THR A 145 -15.56 -9.36 7.63
CA THR A 145 -15.59 -10.81 7.38
C THR A 145 -15.98 -11.62 8.62
N ARG A 146 -16.46 -10.95 9.69
CA ARG A 146 -16.82 -11.58 10.97
C ARG A 146 -17.73 -12.79 10.78
N HIS A 147 -18.76 -12.64 9.95
CA HIS A 147 -19.71 -13.72 9.67
C HIS A 147 -19.05 -14.92 8.96
N ASP A 148 -18.16 -14.66 8.01
CA ASP A 148 -17.44 -15.72 7.29
C ASP A 148 -16.47 -16.46 8.22
N ILE A 149 -15.79 -15.73 9.10
CA ILE A 149 -14.92 -16.29 10.15
C ILE A 149 -15.74 -17.18 11.09
N GLU A 150 -16.89 -16.71 11.57
CA GLU A 150 -17.79 -17.48 12.44
C GLU A 150 -18.25 -18.78 11.76
N ASN A 151 -18.72 -18.68 10.52
CA ASN A 151 -19.16 -19.83 9.74
C ASN A 151 -18.02 -20.83 9.50
N PHE A 152 -16.82 -20.34 9.19
CA PHE A 152 -15.63 -21.16 9.01
C PHE A 152 -15.26 -21.93 10.28
N VAL A 153 -15.30 -21.27 11.45
CA VAL A 153 -15.03 -21.89 12.75
C VAL A 153 -16.09 -22.94 13.09
N ILE A 154 -17.38 -22.61 12.94
CA ILE A 154 -18.49 -23.54 13.20
C ILE A 154 -18.37 -24.77 12.29
N HIS A 155 -18.09 -24.58 11.00
CA HIS A 155 -17.93 -25.66 10.04
C HIS A 155 -16.75 -26.58 10.43
N ARG A 156 -15.60 -26.00 10.81
CA ARG A 156 -14.45 -26.79 11.26
C ARG A 156 -14.75 -27.57 12.53
N LEU A 157 -15.37 -26.97 13.54
CA LEU A 157 -15.71 -27.63 14.80
C LEU A 157 -16.69 -28.80 14.60
N LYS A 158 -17.72 -28.62 13.76
CA LYS A 158 -18.63 -29.71 13.39
C LYS A 158 -17.92 -30.85 12.65
N GLY A 159 -16.92 -30.53 11.83
CA GLY A 159 -16.06 -31.53 11.17
C GLY A 159 -15.22 -32.34 12.16
N PHE A 160 -14.84 -31.77 13.31
CA PHE A 160 -14.11 -32.49 14.36
C PHE A 160 -15.01 -33.45 15.17
N GLU A 161 -16.31 -33.14 15.36
CA GLU A 161 -17.26 -34.03 16.06
C GLU A 161 -17.52 -35.36 15.33
N ILE A 162 -17.17 -35.46 14.04
CA ILE A 162 -17.31 -36.70 13.25
C ILE A 162 -16.12 -37.64 13.48
N CYS A 163 -14.91 -37.13 13.80
CA CYS A 163 -13.73 -37.97 14.02
C CYS A 163 -13.60 -38.54 15.44
N SER A 164 -14.35 -38.03 16.44
CA SER A 164 -14.27 -38.54 17.81
C SER A 164 -15.21 -39.71 18.12
N TYR A 165 -16.13 -40.05 17.20
CA TYR A 165 -17.07 -41.16 17.36
C TYR A 165 -16.74 -42.41 16.51
N ALA A 166 -15.70 -42.36 15.68
CA ALA A 166 -15.33 -43.48 14.81
C ALA A 166 -14.40 -44.52 15.47
N ASP A 167 -13.83 -44.25 16.65
CA ASP A 167 -12.83 -45.11 17.32
C ASP A 167 -13.36 -45.90 18.53
N SER A 168 -14.68 -46.00 18.74
CA SER A 168 -15.26 -46.71 19.91
C SER A 168 -16.15 -47.91 19.58
N ALA A 169 -15.95 -48.55 18.42
CA ALA A 169 -16.55 -49.85 18.11
C ALA A 169 -15.52 -50.84 17.59
N ALA A 170 -14.84 -51.53 18.50
CA ALA A 170 -14.11 -52.78 18.28
C ALA A 170 -14.48 -53.79 19.37
#